data_AF-A0A814CKF4-F1
#
_entry.id   AF-A0A814CKF4-F1
#
_cell.length_a   1.000
_cell.length_b   1.000
_cell.length_c   1.000
_cell.angle_alpha   90.00
_cell.angle_beta   90.00
_cell.angle_gamma   90.00
#
_symmetry.space_group_name_H-M   'P 1'
#
loop_
_entity.id
_entity.type
_entity.pdbx_description
1 polymer ?
#
loop_
_entity_poly.entity_id
_entity_poly.type
_entity_poly.pdbx_seq_one_letter_code
_entity_poly.pdbx_strand_id
1 'polypeptide(L)'
;MSLGIDNRSVYAEDFEIPFLQQSAEFYRLESQKLLAENSASVYIRKVAARIGEEAERAVHYLDKSTEERIVQVLEDELITKHIKTIVEMENSGVYHMLKFNKCDDLATMYKLFERVPNGHLTIADCMSSYLREQGRALDQIRNLYNTKH
;
A
#
# COMPACT_ATOMS: atom_id res chain seq x y z
N MET A 1 30.05 -2.33 32.18
CA MET A 1 28.95 -2.60 31.23
C MET A 1 29.49 -2.28 29.85
N SER A 2 29.98 -3.29 29.12
CA SER A 2 30.52 -3.13 27.77
C SER A 2 29.35 -3.15 26.80
N LEU A 3 29.05 -2.01 26.17
CA LEU A 3 27.92 -1.77 25.25
C LEU A 3 28.05 -2.50 23.89
N GLY A 4 28.53 -3.75 23.87
CA GLY A 4 28.76 -4.47 22.62
C GLY A 4 29.99 -3.93 21.88
N ILE A 5 31.18 -4.23 22.39
CA ILE A 5 32.42 -3.98 21.65
C ILE A 5 32.38 -4.92 20.42
N ASP A 6 32.27 -4.34 19.23
CA ASP A 6 32.19 -4.97 17.89
C ASP A 6 30.88 -5.70 17.51
N ASN A 7 29.77 -5.54 18.24
CA ASN A 7 28.49 -6.16 17.86
C ASN A 7 27.27 -5.29 18.19
N ARG A 8 26.31 -5.24 17.27
CA ARG A 8 25.01 -4.55 17.39
C ARG A 8 24.00 -5.27 18.30
N SER A 9 24.38 -6.34 18.99
CA SER A 9 23.44 -7.16 19.76
C SER A 9 22.69 -6.34 20.82
N VAL A 10 23.40 -5.50 21.58
CA VAL A 10 22.78 -4.63 22.59
C VAL A 10 21.82 -3.63 21.94
N TYR A 11 22.21 -3.00 20.83
CA TYR A 11 21.33 -2.10 20.09
C TYR A 11 20.08 -2.82 19.55
N ALA A 12 20.26 -4.00 18.97
CA ALA A 12 19.18 -4.77 18.38
C ALA A 12 18.17 -5.23 19.44
N GLU A 13 18.66 -5.80 20.54
CA GLU A 13 17.83 -6.38 21.61
C GLU A 13 17.16 -5.31 22.47
N ASP A 14 17.91 -4.30 22.92
CA ASP A 14 17.39 -3.32 23.88
C ASP A 14 16.63 -2.16 23.22
N PHE A 15 16.90 -1.89 21.93
CA PHE A 15 16.29 -0.77 21.22
C PHE A 15 15.55 -1.17 19.94
N GLU A 16 16.23 -1.76 18.95
CA GLU A 16 15.69 -1.91 17.58
C GLU A 16 14.44 -2.81 17.56
N ILE A 17 14.49 -3.96 18.23
CA ILE A 17 13.35 -4.89 18.29
C ILE A 17 12.14 -4.24 18.98
N PRO A 18 12.26 -3.69 20.21
CA PRO A 18 11.16 -2.97 20.86
C PRO A 18 10.66 -1.76 20.04
N PHE A 19 11.56 -1.05 19.36
CA PHE A 19 11.22 0.09 18.50
C PHE A 19 10.36 -0.37 17.32
N LEU A 20 10.79 -1.38 16.57
CA LEU A 20 10.06 -1.90 15.41
C LEU A 20 8.68 -2.47 15.81
N GLN A 21 8.58 -3.14 16.97
CA GLN A 21 7.31 -3.64 17.49
C GLN A 21 6.33 -2.52 17.83
N GLN A 22 6.81 -1.47 18.49
CA GLN A 22 5.98 -0.30 18.80
C GLN A 22 5.60 0.48 17.54
N SER A 23 6.51 0.60 16.58
CA SER A 23 6.23 1.21 15.27
C SER A 23 5.18 0.41 14.50
N ALA A 24 5.25 -0.92 14.50
CA ALA A 24 4.25 -1.76 13.85
C ALA A 24 2.85 -1.52 14.44
N GLU A 25 2.74 -1.48 15.77
CA GLU A 25 1.47 -1.18 16.44
C GLU A 25 0.96 0.23 16.10
N PHE A 26 1.85 1.22 16.08
CA PHE A 26 1.51 2.59 15.69
C PHE A 26 0.98 2.65 14.25
N TYR A 27 1.69 2.08 13.27
CA TYR A 27 1.28 2.11 11.87
C TYR A 27 0.04 1.27 11.59
N ARG A 28 -0.22 0.22 12.37
CA ARG A 28 -1.47 -0.54 12.32
C ARG A 28 -2.68 0.32 12.71
N LEU A 29 -2.54 1.15 13.74
CA LEU A 29 -3.61 2.08 14.15
C LEU A 29 -3.74 3.23 13.15
N GLU A 30 -2.61 3.73 12.65
CA GLU A 30 -2.59 4.79 11.64
C GLU A 30 -3.25 4.32 10.33
N SER A 31 -2.97 3.11 9.84
CA SER A 31 -3.58 2.59 8.61
C SER A 31 -5.10 2.52 8.73
N GLN A 32 -5.62 2.00 9.85
CA GLN A 32 -7.06 1.92 10.10
C GLN A 32 -7.72 3.30 10.07
N LYS A 33 -7.11 4.28 10.76
CA LYS A 33 -7.59 5.65 10.75
C LYS A 33 -7.57 6.26 9.35
N LEU A 34 -6.46 6.10 8.64
CA LEU A 34 -6.29 6.66 7.30
C LEU A 34 -7.27 6.03 6.31
N LEU A 35 -7.52 4.72 6.36
CA LEU A 35 -8.49 4.03 5.51
C LEU A 35 -9.93 4.49 5.81
N ALA A 36 -10.25 4.76 7.07
CA ALA A 36 -11.59 5.22 7.46
C ALA A 36 -11.88 6.67 7.02
N GLU A 37 -10.84 7.52 6.98
CA GLU A 37 -11.00 8.97 6.78
C GLU A 37 -10.66 9.46 5.36
N ASN A 38 -10.05 8.62 4.50
CA ASN A 38 -9.48 9.06 3.23
C ASN A 38 -9.85 8.14 2.06
N SER A 39 -9.91 8.70 0.86
CA SER A 39 -10.01 7.93 -0.38
C SER A 39 -8.72 7.17 -0.69
N ALA A 40 -8.79 6.15 -1.55
CA ALA A 40 -7.62 5.35 -1.93
C ALA A 40 -6.46 6.20 -2.45
N SER A 41 -6.71 7.18 -3.34
CA SER A 41 -5.66 8.08 -3.85
C SER A 41 -4.99 8.91 -2.76
N VAL A 42 -5.77 9.41 -1.78
CA VAL A 42 -5.23 10.20 -0.67
C VAL A 42 -4.44 9.31 0.29
N TYR A 43 -4.96 8.11 0.58
CA TYR A 43 -4.27 7.10 1.39
C TYR A 43 -2.90 6.76 0.81
N ILE A 44 -2.84 6.43 -0.48
CA ILE A 44 -1.60 6.06 -1.19
C ILE A 44 -0.55 7.17 -1.10
N ARG A 45 -0.95 8.43 -1.32
CA ARG A 45 -0.02 9.57 -1.20
C ARG A 45 0.51 9.75 0.21
N LYS A 46 -0.35 9.60 1.22
CA LYS A 46 0.06 9.69 2.63
C LYS A 46 1.02 8.58 3.01
N VAL A 47 0.77 7.34 2.58
CA VAL A 47 1.67 6.20 2.82
C VAL A 47 3.03 6.42 2.15
N ALA A 48 3.05 6.87 0.88
CA ALA A 48 4.29 7.16 0.18
C ALA A 48 5.12 8.25 0.90
N ALA A 49 4.47 9.32 1.37
CA ALA A 49 5.12 10.36 2.17
C ALA A 49 5.65 9.80 3.49
N ARG A 50 4.85 9.01 4.21
CA ARG A 50 5.23 8.43 5.51
C ARG A 50 6.44 7.50 5.39
N ILE A 51 6.52 6.68 4.34
CA ILE A 51 7.68 5.83 4.07
C ILE A 51 8.95 6.68 3.86
N GLY A 52 8.84 7.79 3.13
CA GLY A 52 9.97 8.71 2.92
C GLY A 52 10.42 9.39 4.20
N GLU A 53 9.47 9.91 4.99
CA GLU A 53 9.74 10.54 6.29
C GLU A 53 10.44 9.57 7.25
N GLU A 54 9.99 8.32 7.31
CA GLU A 54 10.56 7.32 8.21
C GLU A 54 11.92 6.80 7.78
N ALA A 55 12.15 6.63 6.47
CA ALA A 55 13.46 6.33 5.95
C ALA A 55 14.45 7.45 6.30
N GLU A 56 14.07 8.72 6.09
CA GLU A 56 14.90 9.86 6.45
C GLU A 56 15.17 9.93 7.96
N ARG A 57 14.13 9.73 8.79
CA ARG A 57 14.27 9.71 10.25
C ARG A 57 15.23 8.62 10.71
N ALA A 58 15.14 7.42 10.14
CA ALA A 58 16.03 6.31 10.48
C ALA A 58 17.48 6.62 10.12
N VAL A 59 17.73 7.18 8.93
CA VAL A 59 19.08 7.57 8.48
C VAL A 59 19.72 8.60 9.41
N HIS A 60 18.94 9.55 9.94
CA HIS A 60 19.46 10.63 10.77
C HIS A 60 19.73 10.23 12.22
N TYR A 61 18.95 9.30 12.77
CA TYR A 61 18.93 9.06 14.22
C TYR A 61 19.23 7.62 14.65
N LEU A 62 19.18 6.65 13.73
CA LEU A 62 19.26 5.22 14.05
C LEU A 62 20.50 4.59 13.41
N ASP A 63 20.79 3.35 13.80
CA ASP A 63 21.80 2.56 13.09
C ASP A 63 21.37 2.36 11.63
N LYS A 64 22.32 2.43 10.70
CA LYS A 64 22.06 2.32 9.24
C LYS A 64 21.26 1.07 8.88
N SER A 65 21.43 -0.03 9.61
CA SER A 65 20.69 -1.26 9.33
C SER A 65 19.20 -1.17 9.67
N THR A 66 18.78 -0.17 10.45
CA THR A 66 17.39 0.01 10.91
C THR A 66 16.49 0.58 9.82
N GLU A 67 17.05 1.40 8.90
CA GLU A 67 16.29 2.04 7.82
C GLU A 67 15.48 1.01 7.01
N GLU A 68 16.14 -0.03 6.54
CA GLU A 68 15.47 -1.09 5.76
C GLU A 68 14.39 -1.79 6.59
N ARG A 69 14.64 -2.05 7.87
CA ARG A 69 13.69 -2.75 8.75
C ARG A 69 12.46 -1.93 9.08
N ILE A 70 12.62 -0.63 9.35
CA ILE A 70 11.46 0.22 9.62
C ILE A 70 10.64 0.41 8.35
N VAL A 71 11.27 0.57 7.18
CA VAL A 71 10.55 0.65 5.90
C VAL A 71 9.74 -0.62 5.65
N GLN A 72 10.30 -1.80 5.91
CA GLN A 72 9.57 -3.07 5.81
C GLN A 72 8.36 -3.15 6.75
N VAL A 73 8.47 -2.61 7.98
CA VAL A 73 7.33 -2.52 8.90
C VAL A 73 6.22 -1.65 8.33
N LEU A 74 6.54 -0.48 7.75
CA LEU A 74 5.55 0.37 7.11
C LEU A 74 4.94 -0.29 5.88
N GLU A 75 5.74 -0.96 5.05
CA GLU A 75 5.25 -1.68 3.87
C GLU A 75 4.30 -2.82 4.24
N ASP A 76 4.56 -3.52 5.34
CA ASP A 76 3.65 -4.55 5.85
C ASP A 76 2.36 -3.96 6.41
N GLU A 77 2.46 -3.04 7.37
CA GLU A 77 1.32 -2.49 8.10
C GLU A 77 0.44 -1.55 7.26
N LEU A 78 1.03 -0.75 6.36
CA LEU A 78 0.29 0.26 5.59
C LEU A 78 -0.14 -0.25 4.20
N ILE A 79 0.55 -1.24 3.63
CA ILE A 79 0.29 -1.71 2.25
C ILE A 79 -0.13 -3.17 2.23
N THR A 80 0.75 -4.09 2.64
CA THR A 80 0.56 -5.54 2.45
C THR A 80 -0.75 -6.03 3.09
N LYS A 81 -1.01 -5.63 4.33
CA LYS A 81 -2.24 -6.03 5.07
C LYS A 81 -3.53 -5.44 4.51
N HIS A 82 -3.45 -4.36 3.73
CA HIS A 82 -4.61 -3.61 3.27
C HIS A 82 -4.75 -3.58 1.75
N ILE A 83 -3.92 -4.35 1.02
CA ILE A 83 -3.80 -4.23 -0.43
C ILE A 83 -5.13 -4.43 -1.16
N LYS A 84 -5.90 -5.44 -0.75
CA LYS A 84 -7.25 -5.71 -1.27
C LYS A 84 -8.22 -4.58 -0.94
N THR A 85 -8.23 -4.14 0.32
CA THR A 85 -9.07 -3.03 0.80
C THR A 85 -8.82 -1.75 -0.01
N ILE A 86 -7.57 -1.45 -0.34
CA ILE A 86 -7.20 -0.25 -1.10
C ILE A 86 -7.69 -0.36 -2.56
N VAL A 87 -7.48 -1.49 -3.24
CA VAL A 87 -7.88 -1.64 -4.64
C VAL A 87 -9.39 -1.76 -4.83
N GLU A 88 -10.09 -2.36 -3.87
CA GLU A 88 -11.54 -2.56 -3.87
C GLU A 88 -12.30 -1.41 -3.20
N MET A 89 -11.61 -0.37 -2.73
CA MET A 89 -12.24 0.72 -1.97
C MET A 89 -13.37 1.37 -2.76
N GLU A 90 -14.56 1.43 -2.13
CA GLU A 90 -15.74 1.97 -2.78
C GLU A 90 -15.52 3.42 -3.23
N ASN A 91 -15.94 3.74 -4.45
CA ASN A 91 -15.85 5.08 -5.04
C ASN A 91 -14.44 5.71 -5.08
N SER A 92 -13.37 4.94 -4.89
CA SER A 92 -12.01 5.48 -5.00
C SER A 92 -10.92 4.48 -5.40
N GLY A 93 -11.16 3.17 -5.28
CA GLY A 93 -10.24 2.11 -5.68
C GLY A 93 -10.04 1.98 -7.20
N VAL A 94 -9.40 0.89 -7.63
CA VAL A 94 -8.97 0.68 -9.03
C VAL A 94 -10.15 0.77 -10.01
N TYR A 95 -11.30 0.19 -9.67
CA TYR A 95 -12.51 0.27 -10.51
C TYR A 95 -12.89 1.74 -10.78
N HIS A 96 -12.93 2.56 -9.72
CA HIS A 96 -13.26 3.97 -9.84
C HIS A 96 -12.20 4.71 -10.66
N MET A 97 -10.92 4.45 -10.42
CA MET A 97 -9.83 5.07 -11.18
C MET A 97 -9.92 4.75 -12.67
N LEU A 98 -10.20 3.50 -13.05
CA LEU A 98 -10.40 3.09 -14.45
C LEU A 98 -11.64 3.74 -15.06
N LYS A 99 -12.78 3.71 -14.35
CA LYS A 99 -14.05 4.27 -14.84
C LYS A 99 -13.96 5.77 -15.13
N PHE A 100 -13.21 6.52 -14.32
CA PHE A 100 -13.10 7.97 -14.43
C PHE A 100 -11.75 8.44 -15.01
N ASN A 101 -10.99 7.55 -15.66
CA ASN A 101 -9.71 7.85 -16.30
C ASN A 101 -8.70 8.56 -15.37
N LYS A 102 -8.65 8.17 -14.09
CA LYS A 102 -7.70 8.70 -13.09
C LYS A 102 -6.33 8.04 -13.24
N CYS A 103 -5.71 8.17 -14.41
CA CYS A 103 -4.46 7.48 -14.76
C CYS A 103 -3.30 7.84 -13.82
N ASP A 104 -3.20 9.09 -13.38
CA ASP A 104 -2.12 9.54 -12.47
C ASP A 104 -2.24 8.91 -11.08
N ASP A 105 -3.47 8.79 -10.56
CA ASP A 105 -3.72 8.13 -9.28
C ASP A 105 -3.39 6.63 -9.39
N LEU A 106 -3.78 5.98 -10.49
CA LEU A 106 -3.47 4.57 -10.74
C LEU A 106 -1.96 4.33 -10.92
N ALA A 107 -1.26 5.23 -11.61
CA ALA A 107 0.20 5.17 -11.75
C ALA A 107 0.90 5.34 -10.40
N THR A 108 0.37 6.21 -9.52
CA THR A 108 0.87 6.37 -8.16
C THR A 108 0.65 5.11 -7.33
N MET A 109 -0.53 4.49 -7.44
CA MET A 109 -0.83 3.20 -6.81
C MET A 109 0.14 2.12 -7.28
N TYR A 110 0.37 2.02 -8.58
CA TYR A 110 1.27 1.02 -9.18
C TYR A 110 2.71 1.16 -8.65
N LYS A 111 3.24 2.38 -8.60
CA LYS A 111 4.57 2.66 -8.04
C LYS A 111 4.68 2.28 -6.56
N LEU A 112 3.65 2.59 -5.76
CA LEU A 112 3.66 2.23 -4.35
C LEU A 112 3.62 0.71 -4.16
N PHE A 113 2.82 0.01 -4.97
CA PHE A 113 2.61 -1.43 -4.85
C PHE A 113 3.79 -2.26 -5.37
N GLU A 114 4.74 -1.65 -6.08
CA GLU A 114 6.02 -2.29 -6.47
C GLU A 114 6.85 -2.70 -5.24
N ARG A 115 6.64 -2.01 -4.11
CA ARG A 115 7.37 -2.25 -2.86
C ARG A 115 7.02 -3.57 -2.19
N VAL A 116 5.86 -4.16 -2.49
CA VAL A 116 5.35 -5.33 -1.77
C VAL A 116 5.12 -6.52 -2.71
N PRO A 117 5.37 -7.75 -2.25
CA PRO A 117 5.04 -8.95 -3.01
C PRO A 117 3.55 -8.96 -3.40
N ASN A 118 3.26 -9.44 -4.61
CA ASN A 118 1.91 -9.53 -5.17
C ASN A 118 1.18 -8.19 -5.39
N GLY A 119 1.84 -7.05 -5.23
CA GLY A 119 1.21 -5.74 -5.40
C GLY A 119 0.69 -5.50 -6.81
N HIS A 120 1.57 -5.62 -7.81
CA HIS A 120 1.17 -5.48 -9.21
C HIS A 120 0.15 -6.54 -9.66
N LEU A 121 0.27 -7.77 -9.14
CA LEU A 121 -0.69 -8.84 -9.44
C LEU A 121 -2.10 -8.47 -8.96
N THR A 122 -2.21 -7.91 -7.76
CA THR A 122 -3.50 -7.48 -7.18
C THR A 122 -4.16 -6.39 -8.03
N ILE A 123 -3.38 -5.42 -8.52
CA ILE A 123 -3.89 -4.39 -9.44
C ILE A 123 -4.34 -5.02 -10.77
N ALA A 124 -3.53 -5.93 -11.33
CA ALA A 124 -3.83 -6.60 -12.59
C ALA A 124 -5.11 -7.45 -12.51
N ASP A 125 -5.32 -8.17 -11.41
CA ASP A 125 -6.53 -8.97 -11.18
C ASP A 125 -7.78 -8.10 -11.08
N CYS A 126 -7.69 -6.96 -10.37
CA CYS A 126 -8.79 -6.01 -10.27
C CYS A 126 -9.12 -5.38 -11.65
N MET A 127 -8.09 -4.98 -12.40
CA MET A 127 -8.24 -4.45 -13.76
C MET A 127 -8.82 -5.49 -14.73
N SER A 128 -8.35 -6.74 -14.66
CA SER A 128 -8.87 -7.84 -15.49
C SER A 128 -10.35 -8.08 -15.22
N SER A 129 -10.74 -8.07 -13.95
CA SER A 129 -12.13 -8.22 -13.52
C SER A 129 -13.02 -7.10 -14.05
N TYR A 130 -12.57 -5.84 -13.91
CA TYR A 130 -13.24 -4.66 -14.46
C TYR A 130 -13.47 -4.78 -15.97
N LEU A 131 -12.41 -5.08 -16.74
CA LEU A 131 -12.49 -5.15 -18.20
C LEU A 131 -13.42 -6.27 -18.68
N ARG A 132 -13.38 -7.43 -18.01
CA ARG A 132 -14.30 -8.54 -18.32
C ARG A 132 -15.76 -8.17 -18.06
N GLU A 133 -16.04 -7.42 -16.99
CA GLU A 133 -17.38 -6.95 -16.68
C GLU A 133 -17.89 -5.95 -17.72
N GLN A 134 -17.07 -4.97 -18.09
CA GLN A 134 -17.41 -4.01 -19.16
C GLN A 134 -17.64 -4.72 -20.49
N GLY A 135 -16.81 -5.71 -20.83
CA GLY A 135 -16.99 -6.53 -22.03
C GLY A 135 -18.34 -7.27 -22.07
N ARG A 136 -18.72 -7.93 -20.96
CA ARG A 136 -20.02 -8.61 -20.85
C ARG A 136 -21.20 -7.65 -20.98
N ALA A 137 -21.10 -6.46 -20.37
CA ALA A 137 -22.15 -5.44 -20.47
C ALA A 137 -22.36 -4.98 -21.92
N LEU A 138 -21.27 -4.78 -22.68
CA LEU A 138 -21.33 -4.44 -24.10
C LEU A 138 -21.97 -5.55 -24.94
N ASP A 139 -21.62 -6.81 -24.71
CA ASP A 139 -22.23 -7.95 -25.40
C ASP A 139 -23.74 -8.05 -25.13
N GLN A 140 -24.16 -7.81 -23.89
CA GLN A 140 -25.58 -7.81 -23.52
C GLN A 140 -26.35 -6.68 -24.20
N ILE A 141 -25.78 -5.48 -24.27
CA ILE A 141 -26.36 -4.35 -25.01
C ILE A 141 -26.52 -4.73 -26.48
N ARG A 142 -25.47 -5.27 -27.12
CA ARG A 142 -25.53 -5.71 -28.53
C ARG A 142 -26.65 -6.72 -28.76
N ASN A 143 -26.78 -7.72 -27.89
CA ASN A 143 -27.81 -8.75 -28.03
C ASN A 143 -29.23 -8.16 -27.91
N LEU A 144 -29.46 -7.23 -26.98
CA LEU A 144 -30.74 -6.53 -26.83
C LEU A 144 -31.14 -5.74 -28.09
N TYR A 145 -30.17 -5.09 -28.74
CA TYR A 145 -30.40 -4.41 -30.02
C TYR A 145 -30.77 -5.39 -31.14
N ASN A 146 -30.09 -6.54 -31.22
CA ASN A 146 -30.33 -7.54 -32.26
C ASN A 146 -31.67 -8.27 -32.13
N THR A 147 -32.23 -8.40 -30.92
CA THR A 147 -33.55 -9.02 -30.69
C THR A 147 -34.75 -8.10 -30.97
N LYS A 148 -34.52 -6.81 -31.28
CA LYS A 148 -35.59 -5.84 -31.62
C LYS A 148 -35.85 -5.68 -33.12
N HIS A 149 -35.16 -6.46 -33.95
CA HIS A 149 -35.34 -6.56 -35.39
C HIS A 149 -35.60 -8.02 -35.77
#